data_AF-A0A9D6IDM3-F1
#
_entry.id   AF-A0A9D6IDM3-F1
#
_cell.length_a   1.000
_cell.length_b   1.000
_cell.length_c   1.000
_cell.angle_alpha   90.00
_cell.angle_beta   90.00
_cell.angle_gamma   90.00
#
_symmetry.space_group_name_H-M   'P 1'
#
loop_
_entity.id
_entity.type
_entity.pdbx_description
1 polymer ?
#
loop_
_entity_poly.entity_id
_entity_poly.type
_entity_poly.pdbx_seq_one_letter_code
_entity_poly.pdbx_strand_id
1 'polypeptide(L)'
;MAPFLTVKEAAQLTGKSPSSIRRVIYPIIKNDTHADRGQIQPSVDDAMQLRVKGENFAWRLSEELLRREVPADTEQGSAAPGSSAKSAAHGDGDLLAMLRGELEIKNKQIGQQSELISKQMELISGLSERLREGNVLIGSLQQHLALPDARGGSQPITAKTKRAPSTEPEKGSTVPAKTPKPKKGFLARIFG
;
A
#
# COMPACT_ATOMS: atom_id res chain seq x y z
N MET A 1 11.70 -36.16 3.39
CA MET A 1 12.22 -34.94 4.02
C MET A 1 11.36 -33.79 3.53
N ALA A 2 10.62 -33.11 4.40
CA ALA A 2 9.76 -32.01 3.98
C ALA A 2 10.63 -30.85 3.43
N PRO A 3 10.23 -30.21 2.32
CA PRO A 3 10.97 -29.08 1.78
C PRO A 3 10.91 -27.91 2.76
N PHE A 4 12.08 -27.30 3.01
CA PHE A 4 12.18 -26.07 3.80
C PHE A 4 12.04 -24.88 2.86
N LEU A 5 10.98 -24.11 3.05
CA LEU A 5 10.62 -22.96 2.24
C LEU A 5 11.11 -21.69 2.90
N THR A 6 11.60 -20.75 2.10
CA THR A 6 11.87 -19.39 2.58
C THR A 6 10.56 -18.67 2.88
N VAL A 7 10.61 -17.61 3.69
CA VAL A 7 9.44 -16.77 4.01
C VAL A 7 8.71 -16.28 2.76
N LYS A 8 9.43 -16.01 1.66
CA LYS A 8 8.84 -15.55 0.40
C LYS A 8 8.08 -16.66 -0.32
N GLU A 9 8.65 -17.85 -0.42
CA GLU A 9 8.01 -19.00 -1.06
C GLU A 9 6.80 -19.47 -0.24
N ALA A 10 6.92 -19.48 1.09
CA ALA A 10 5.82 -19.76 2.00
C ALA A 10 4.65 -18.77 1.84
N ALA A 11 4.95 -17.48 1.68
CA ALA A 11 3.95 -16.45 1.43
C ALA A 11 3.24 -16.65 0.08
N GLN A 12 3.97 -17.04 -0.96
CA GLN A 12 3.39 -17.35 -2.27
C GLN A 12 2.49 -18.58 -2.23
N LEU A 13 2.91 -19.66 -1.56
CA LEU A 13 2.14 -20.89 -1.47
C LEU A 13 0.85 -20.75 -0.66
N THR A 14 0.90 -19.98 0.42
CA THR A 14 -0.25 -19.81 1.32
C THR A 14 -1.15 -18.64 0.97
N GLY A 15 -0.73 -17.77 0.05
CA GLY A 15 -1.41 -16.49 -0.25
C GLY A 15 -1.39 -15.50 0.91
N LYS A 16 -0.66 -15.77 2.01
CA LYS A 16 -0.53 -14.87 3.15
C LYS A 16 0.67 -13.93 2.97
N SER A 17 0.63 -12.77 3.62
CA SER A 17 1.74 -11.82 3.56
C SER A 17 3.01 -12.37 4.23
N PRO A 18 4.22 -12.02 3.77
CA PRO A 18 5.48 -12.40 4.43
C PRO A 18 5.53 -12.02 5.92
N SER A 19 4.88 -10.92 6.29
CA SER A 19 4.75 -10.50 7.70
C SER A 19 3.95 -11.48 8.54
N SER A 20 2.91 -12.10 7.97
CA SER A 20 2.11 -13.12 8.66
C SER A 20 2.92 -14.38 8.90
N ILE A 21 3.68 -14.82 7.89
CA ILE A 21 4.60 -15.96 8.02
C ILE A 21 5.66 -15.70 9.11
N ARG A 22 6.23 -14.49 9.19
CA ARG A 22 7.17 -14.13 10.28
C ARG A 22 6.53 -14.19 11.68
N ARG A 23 5.23 -13.87 11.82
CA ARG A 23 4.52 -13.97 13.11
C ARG A 23 4.39 -15.40 13.61
N VAL A 24 4.33 -16.39 12.71
CA VAL A 24 4.35 -17.81 13.09
C VAL A 24 5.76 -18.23 13.53
N ILE A 25 6.79 -17.74 12.85
CA ILE A 25 8.19 -18.08 13.12
C ILE A 25 8.69 -17.49 14.46
N TYR A 26 8.32 -16.25 14.80
CA TYR A 26 8.90 -15.55 15.96
C TYR A 26 8.65 -16.22 17.32
N PRO A 27 7.45 -16.71 17.66
CA PRO A 27 7.22 -17.45 18.90
C PRO A 27 8.11 -18.69 19.04
N ILE A 28 8.36 -19.37 17.92
CA ILE A 28 9.14 -20.62 17.86
C ILE A 28 10.63 -20.35 18.02
N ILE A 29 11.15 -19.25 17.45
CA ILE A 29 12.55 -18.84 17.67
C ILE A 29 12.76 -18.28 19.08
N LYS A 30 11.75 -17.63 19.66
CA LYS A 30 11.86 -17.06 21.00
C LYS A 30 11.97 -18.15 22.08
N ASN A 31 11.41 -19.33 21.82
CA ASN A 31 11.48 -20.47 22.71
C ASN A 31 12.27 -21.62 22.08
N ASP A 32 13.54 -21.77 22.46
CA ASP A 32 14.42 -22.80 21.89
C ASP A 32 13.96 -24.24 22.17
N THR A 33 13.07 -24.44 23.16
CA THR A 33 12.47 -25.74 23.50
C THR A 33 11.12 -26.01 22.82
N HIS A 34 10.73 -25.19 21.86
CA HIS A 34 9.45 -25.33 21.16
C HIS A 34 9.37 -26.65 20.38
N ALA A 35 8.24 -27.37 20.46
CA ALA A 35 8.04 -28.66 19.78
C ALA A 35 8.30 -28.56 18.26
N ASP A 36 7.88 -27.45 17.66
CA ASP A 36 8.05 -27.18 16.22
C ASP A 36 9.41 -26.55 15.86
N ARG A 37 10.38 -26.48 16.78
CA ARG A 37 11.70 -25.88 16.48
C ARG A 37 12.47 -26.67 15.41
N GLY A 38 12.29 -27.99 15.37
CA GLY A 38 12.85 -28.87 14.34
C GLY A 38 12.27 -28.64 12.95
N GLN A 39 11.16 -27.92 12.85
CA GLN A 39 10.50 -27.55 11.60
C GLN A 39 10.97 -26.19 11.05
N ILE A 40 11.94 -25.53 11.70
CA ILE A 40 12.53 -24.26 11.28
C ILE A 40 14.04 -24.40 11.10
N GLN A 41 14.55 -23.85 10.01
CA GLN A 41 15.99 -23.71 9.75
C GLN A 41 16.40 -22.23 9.73
N PRO A 42 17.63 -21.91 10.17
CA PRO A 42 18.65 -22.80 10.75
C PRO A 42 18.29 -23.34 12.15
N SER A 43 18.95 -24.42 12.57
CA SER A 43 18.82 -24.98 13.93
C SER A 43 19.28 -23.96 14.99
N VAL A 44 19.03 -24.20 16.28
CA VAL A 44 19.43 -23.23 17.35
C VAL A 44 20.94 -23.02 17.33
N ASP A 45 21.70 -24.11 17.25
CA ASP A 45 23.15 -24.10 17.24
C ASP A 45 23.71 -23.42 15.99
N ASP A 46 23.14 -23.72 14.82
CA ASP A 46 23.56 -23.10 13.56
C ASP A 46 23.21 -21.61 13.53
N ALA A 47 22.05 -21.22 14.05
CA ALA A 47 21.64 -19.82 14.16
C ALA A 47 22.60 -19.06 15.08
N MET A 48 23.02 -19.64 16.20
CA MET A 48 24.01 -19.03 17.09
C MET A 48 25.36 -18.89 16.39
N GLN A 49 25.83 -19.92 15.69
CA GLN A 49 27.10 -19.87 14.95
C GLN A 49 27.09 -18.81 13.86
N LEU A 50 26.00 -18.70 13.09
CA LEU A 50 25.86 -17.70 12.03
C LEU A 50 25.79 -16.28 12.61
N ARG A 51 25.18 -16.10 13.79
CA ARG A 51 25.18 -14.80 14.50
C ARG A 51 26.58 -14.42 15.00
N VAL A 52 27.35 -15.37 15.54
CA VAL A 52 28.73 -15.13 15.98
C VAL A 52 29.65 -14.82 14.80
N LYS A 53 29.42 -15.46 13.65
CA LYS A 53 30.13 -15.19 12.39
C LYS A 53 29.72 -13.87 11.72
N GLY A 54 28.65 -13.22 12.17
CA GLY A 54 28.11 -12.00 11.56
C GLY A 54 27.46 -12.23 10.19
N GLU A 55 27.10 -13.47 9.87
CA GLU A 55 26.46 -13.83 8.61
C GLU A 55 24.94 -13.67 8.69
N ASN A 56 24.37 -13.00 7.69
CA ASN A 56 22.93 -12.87 7.59
C ASN A 56 22.32 -14.15 7.01
N PHE A 57 21.41 -14.77 7.75
CA PHE A 57 20.67 -15.94 7.30
C PHE A 57 19.18 -15.64 7.18
N ALA A 58 18.54 -16.30 6.21
CA ALA A 58 17.11 -16.24 6.02
C ALA A 58 16.44 -17.41 6.75
N TRP A 59 15.43 -17.11 7.56
CA TRP A 59 14.61 -18.14 8.19
C TRP A 59 13.85 -18.95 7.14
N ARG A 60 13.94 -20.27 7.27
CA ARG A 60 13.21 -21.24 6.45
C ARG A 60 12.34 -22.10 7.36
N LEU A 61 11.23 -22.56 6.82
CA LEU A 61 10.20 -23.24 7.58
C LEU A 61 9.67 -24.42 6.76
N SER A 62 9.34 -25.51 7.45
CA SER A 62 8.83 -26.71 6.80
C SER A 62 7.39 -26.50 6.32
N GLU A 63 7.04 -27.19 5.24
CA GLU A 63 5.69 -27.19 4.69
C GLU A 63 4.64 -27.74 5.68
N GLU A 64 5.02 -28.66 6.56
CA GLU A 64 4.13 -29.24 7.58
C GLU A 64 3.69 -28.20 8.61
N LEU A 65 4.60 -27.31 9.01
CA LEU A 65 4.31 -26.20 9.90
C LEU A 65 3.34 -25.21 9.26
N LEU A 66 3.53 -24.93 7.96
CA LEU A 66 2.61 -24.07 7.21
C LEU A 66 1.21 -24.65 7.15
N ARG A 67 1.09 -25.94 6.83
CA ARG A 67 -0.24 -26.59 6.73
C ARG A 67 -1.00 -26.58 8.06
N ARG A 68 -0.29 -26.67 9.20
CA ARG A 68 -0.89 -26.64 10.54
C ARG A 68 -1.32 -25.23 10.96
N GLU A 69 -0.45 -24.24 10.80
CA GLU A 69 -0.66 -22.88 11.33
C GLU A 69 -1.40 -21.97 10.35
N VAL A 70 -1.35 -22.29 9.05
CA VAL A 70 -2.04 -21.57 7.99
C VAL A 70 -2.87 -22.60 7.21
N PRO A 71 -4.10 -22.89 7.66
CA PRO A 71 -5.03 -23.63 6.83
C PRO A 71 -5.11 -22.92 5.50
N ALA A 72 -4.71 -23.61 4.43
CA ALA A 72 -4.88 -23.09 3.11
C ALA A 72 -6.39 -22.96 2.90
N ASP A 73 -6.88 -21.74 2.67
CA ASP A 73 -8.30 -21.45 2.39
C ASP A 73 -8.78 -22.08 1.05
N THR A 74 -8.07 -23.09 0.54
CA THR A 74 -8.22 -23.64 -0.82
C THR A 74 -8.94 -24.98 -0.92
N GLU A 75 -9.42 -25.62 0.16
CA GLU A 75 -10.21 -26.86 0.04
C GLU A 75 -11.55 -26.81 0.76
N GLN A 76 -12.42 -25.90 0.32
CA GLN A 76 -13.87 -26.14 0.35
C GLN A 76 -14.26 -26.86 -0.94
N GLY A 77 -14.23 -28.20 -0.95
CA GLY A 77 -14.64 -28.93 -2.14
C GLY A 77 -14.37 -30.42 -2.20
N SER A 78 -14.52 -31.18 -1.12
CA SER A 78 -14.74 -32.62 -1.26
C SER A 78 -15.47 -33.18 -0.04
N ALA A 79 -16.80 -33.28 -0.17
CA ALA A 79 -17.66 -33.93 0.78
C ALA A 79 -17.47 -35.45 0.71
N ALA A 80 -17.03 -36.05 1.82
CA ALA A 80 -17.27 -37.46 2.11
C ALA A 80 -18.38 -37.54 3.18
N PRO A 81 -19.56 -38.10 2.90
CA PRO A 81 -20.61 -38.25 3.89
C PRO A 81 -20.34 -39.51 4.72
N GLY A 82 -19.76 -39.34 5.91
CA GLY A 82 -19.45 -40.43 6.84
C GLY A 82 -19.96 -40.14 8.25
N SER A 83 -21.23 -40.47 8.49
CA SER A 83 -21.81 -40.90 9.78
C SER A 83 -21.40 -40.19 11.09
N SER A 84 -22.24 -39.26 11.56
CA SER A 84 -22.70 -39.18 12.97
C SER A 84 -23.66 -38.00 13.17
N ALA A 85 -24.85 -38.10 12.60
CA ALA A 85 -25.94 -37.16 12.87
C ALA A 85 -26.65 -37.58 14.16
N LYS A 86 -26.35 -36.89 15.27
CA LYS A 86 -27.35 -36.54 16.31
C LYS A 86 -26.84 -35.61 17.42
N SER A 87 -25.54 -35.32 17.49
CA SER A 87 -24.99 -34.36 18.49
C SER A 87 -24.37 -33.09 17.89
N ALA A 88 -24.19 -33.01 16.56
CA ALA A 88 -23.55 -31.88 15.88
C ALA A 88 -24.49 -30.69 15.58
N ALA A 89 -25.81 -30.88 15.61
CA ALA A 89 -26.78 -29.87 15.17
C ALA A 89 -26.83 -28.61 16.06
N HIS A 90 -26.40 -28.69 17.33
CA HIS A 90 -26.35 -27.53 18.22
C HIS A 90 -25.08 -26.69 18.06
N GLY A 91 -23.90 -27.32 17.91
CA GLY A 91 -22.64 -26.60 17.75
C GLY A 91 -22.54 -25.83 16.42
N ASP A 92 -23.08 -26.42 15.34
CA ASP A 92 -23.11 -25.78 14.02
C ASP A 92 -24.08 -24.58 13.99
N GLY A 93 -25.19 -24.66 14.74
CA GLY A 93 -26.16 -23.57 14.87
C GLY A 93 -25.59 -22.33 15.54
N ASP A 94 -24.85 -22.52 16.64
CA ASP A 94 -24.21 -21.44 17.39
C ASP A 94 -23.07 -20.79 16.60
N LEU A 95 -22.26 -21.59 15.89
CA LEU A 95 -21.22 -21.07 15.00
C LEU A 95 -21.82 -20.26 13.84
N LEU A 96 -22.89 -20.75 13.21
CA LEU A 96 -23.59 -20.02 12.15
C LEU A 96 -24.22 -18.72 12.66
N ALA A 97 -24.77 -18.72 13.88
CA ALA A 97 -25.31 -17.52 14.51
C ALA A 97 -24.20 -16.49 14.78
N MET A 98 -23.04 -16.94 15.28
CA MET A 98 -21.88 -16.09 15.51
C MET A 98 -21.35 -15.47 14.21
N LEU A 99 -21.17 -16.28 13.17
CA LEU A 99 -20.71 -15.81 11.86
C LEU A 99 -21.68 -14.81 11.23
N ARG A 100 -22.99 -15.04 11.37
CA ARG A 100 -24.02 -14.09 10.94
C ARG A 100 -23.95 -12.77 11.71
N GLY A 101 -23.76 -12.84 13.03
CA GLY A 101 -23.55 -11.64 13.86
C GLY A 101 -22.30 -10.87 13.45
N GLU A 102 -21.20 -11.57 13.17
CA GLU A 102 -19.97 -10.92 12.70
C GLU A 102 -20.15 -10.26 11.33
N LEU A 103 -20.87 -10.92 10.41
CA LEU A 103 -21.21 -10.33 9.11
C LEU A 103 -22.08 -9.07 9.26
N GLU A 104 -23.05 -9.07 10.18
CA GLU A 104 -23.88 -7.90 10.44
C GLU A 104 -23.04 -6.74 10.99
N ILE A 105 -22.15 -7.01 11.95
CA ILE A 105 -21.24 -6.01 12.52
C ILE A 105 -20.33 -5.45 11.42
N LYS A 106 -19.74 -6.31 10.59
CA LYS A 106 -18.88 -5.86 9.48
C LYS A 106 -19.65 -5.05 8.45
N ASN A 107 -20.88 -5.43 8.10
CA ASN A 107 -21.72 -4.64 7.21
C ASN A 107 -22.05 -3.26 7.80
N LYS A 108 -22.34 -3.18 9.10
CA LYS A 108 -22.53 -1.90 9.79
C LYS A 108 -21.26 -1.04 9.73
N GLN A 109 -20.09 -1.63 9.96
CA GLN A 109 -18.81 -0.94 9.87
C GLN A 109 -18.52 -0.42 8.46
N ILE A 110 -18.81 -1.22 7.42
CA ILE A 110 -18.70 -0.81 6.02
C ILE A 110 -19.60 0.40 5.76
N GLY A 111 -20.86 0.38 6.21
CA GLY A 111 -21.78 1.50 6.06
C GLY A 111 -21.26 2.78 6.72
N GLN A 112 -20.74 2.69 7.94
CA GLN A 112 -20.13 3.83 8.64
C GLN A 112 -18.90 4.38 7.91
N GLN A 113 -18.05 3.50 7.37
CA GLN A 113 -16.90 3.90 6.58
C GLN A 113 -17.31 4.58 5.28
N SER A 114 -18.34 4.08 4.59
CA SER A 114 -18.89 4.71 3.39
C SER A 114 -19.40 6.13 3.68
N GLU A 115 -20.12 6.33 4.77
CA GLU A 115 -20.60 7.66 5.18
C GLU A 115 -19.43 8.63 5.46
N LEU A 116 -18.39 8.16 6.14
CA LEU A 116 -17.20 8.96 6.43
C LEU A 116 -16.46 9.34 5.14
N ILE A 117 -16.32 8.41 4.19
CA ILE A 117 -15.72 8.68 2.88
C ILE A 117 -16.56 9.71 2.13
N SER A 118 -17.89 9.61 2.14
CA SER A 118 -18.77 10.61 1.51
C SER A 118 -18.56 12.00 2.09
N LYS A 119 -18.48 12.14 3.42
CA LYS A 119 -18.20 13.43 4.08
C LYS A 119 -16.83 13.98 3.69
N GLN A 120 -15.80 13.13 3.64
CA GLN A 120 -14.47 13.55 3.20
C GLN A 120 -14.48 14.01 1.74
N MET A 121 -15.21 13.31 0.87
CA MET A 121 -15.32 13.67 -0.54
C MET A 121 -16.01 15.03 -0.73
N GLU A 122 -17.06 15.31 0.07
CA GLU A 122 -17.74 16.61 0.08
C GLU A 122 -16.79 17.75 0.53
N LEU A 123 -16.02 17.53 1.59
CA LEU A 123 -15.03 18.50 2.07
C LEU A 123 -13.94 18.76 1.01
N ILE A 124 -13.42 17.73 0.37
CA ILE A 124 -12.43 17.85 -0.71
C ILE A 124 -13.05 18.62 -1.88
N SER A 125 -14.30 18.32 -2.26
CA SER A 125 -15.00 19.04 -3.31
C SER A 125 -15.10 20.54 -3.00
N GLY A 126 -15.58 20.90 -1.80
CA GLY A 126 -15.70 22.30 -1.40
C GLY A 126 -14.36 23.03 -1.31
N LEU A 127 -13.30 22.37 -0.83
CA LEU A 127 -11.95 22.94 -0.84
C LEU A 127 -11.41 23.13 -2.26
N SER A 128 -11.66 22.16 -3.15
CA SER A 128 -11.24 22.23 -4.55
C SER A 128 -11.93 23.36 -5.30
N GLU A 129 -13.21 23.61 -5.01
CA GLU A 129 -13.98 24.71 -5.58
C GLU A 129 -13.43 26.05 -5.10
N ARG A 130 -13.18 26.21 -3.80
CA ARG A 130 -12.54 27.42 -3.25
C ARG A 130 -11.15 27.65 -3.84
N LEU A 131 -10.34 26.60 -4.01
CA LEU A 131 -9.03 26.73 -4.64
C LEU A 131 -9.14 27.14 -6.12
N ARG A 132 -10.13 26.59 -6.83
CA ARG A 132 -10.42 26.98 -8.21
C ARG A 132 -10.85 28.44 -8.30
N GLU A 133 -11.76 28.88 -7.43
CA GLU A 133 -12.16 30.29 -7.32
C GLU A 133 -10.98 31.20 -6.98
N GLY A 134 -10.16 30.80 -6.01
CA GLY A 134 -8.93 31.51 -5.62
C GLY A 134 -7.96 31.63 -6.79
N ASN A 135 -7.76 30.55 -7.57
CA ASN A 135 -6.91 30.57 -8.76
C ASN A 135 -7.47 31.47 -9.86
N VAL A 136 -8.79 31.52 -10.05
CA VAL A 136 -9.45 32.43 -11.00
C VAL A 136 -9.26 33.88 -10.56
N LEU A 137 -9.48 34.18 -9.29
CA LEU A 137 -9.29 35.52 -8.71
C LEU A 137 -7.83 35.97 -8.82
N ILE A 138 -6.88 35.14 -8.41
CA ILE A 138 -5.44 35.43 -8.53
C ILE A 138 -5.06 35.60 -10.00
N GLY A 139 -5.57 34.76 -10.90
CA GLY A 139 -5.37 34.89 -12.34
C GLY A 139 -5.87 36.23 -12.87
N SER A 140 -7.07 36.66 -12.47
CA SER A 140 -7.61 37.98 -12.84
C SER A 140 -6.81 39.13 -12.24
N LEU A 141 -6.35 39.02 -11.00
CA LEU A 141 -5.49 40.02 -10.35
C LEU A 141 -4.15 40.14 -11.10
N GLN A 142 -3.54 39.02 -11.44
CA GLN A 142 -2.32 38.98 -12.23
C GLN A 142 -2.54 39.58 -13.61
N GLN A 143 -3.68 39.32 -14.28
CA GLN A 143 -4.01 39.97 -15.55
C GLN A 143 -4.14 41.49 -15.40
N HIS A 144 -4.81 41.98 -14.35
CA HIS A 144 -4.94 43.41 -14.08
C HIS A 144 -3.61 44.09 -13.74
N LEU A 145 -2.72 43.41 -12.98
CA LEU A 145 -1.40 43.93 -12.61
C LEU A 145 -0.36 43.78 -13.73
N ALA A 146 -0.53 42.78 -14.60
CA ALA A 146 0.31 42.56 -15.78
C ALA A 146 -0.12 43.43 -16.97
N LEU A 147 -1.20 44.22 -16.85
CA LEU A 147 -1.41 45.35 -17.76
C LEU A 147 -0.24 46.30 -17.56
N PRO A 148 0.63 46.49 -18.57
CA PRO A 148 1.64 47.53 -18.50
C PRO A 148 0.91 48.86 -18.34
N ASP A 149 1.42 49.68 -17.42
CA ASP A 149 0.97 51.04 -17.13
C ASP A 149 0.72 51.79 -18.45
N ALA A 150 -0.54 51.86 -18.89
CA ALA A 150 -0.93 52.57 -20.10
C ALA A 150 -0.99 54.08 -19.81
N ARG A 151 0.10 54.62 -19.25
CA ARG A 151 0.42 56.05 -19.26
C ARG A 151 1.38 56.30 -20.41
N GLY A 152 0.82 56.22 -21.62
CA GLY A 152 1.55 56.52 -22.84
C GLY A 152 0.68 56.35 -24.07
N GLY A 153 -0.16 57.35 -24.38
CA GLY A 153 -0.70 57.51 -25.73
C GLY A 153 -2.22 57.57 -25.83
N SER A 154 -2.72 58.80 -25.80
CA SER A 154 -3.93 59.27 -26.50
C SER A 154 -4.10 58.65 -27.90
N GLN A 155 -5.25 58.01 -28.18
CA GLN A 155 -6.19 58.28 -29.30
C GLN A 155 -7.05 57.04 -29.70
N PRO A 156 -8.25 57.26 -30.29
CA PRO A 156 -9.38 56.33 -30.27
C PRO A 156 -9.50 55.39 -31.49
N ILE A 157 -10.27 54.34 -31.27
CA ILE A 157 -11.10 53.52 -32.18
C ILE A 157 -11.04 53.93 -33.66
N THR A 158 -10.44 53.09 -34.52
CA THR A 158 -10.93 52.87 -35.88
C THR A 158 -10.81 51.41 -36.28
N ALA A 159 -11.91 50.86 -36.79
CA ALA A 159 -12.01 49.55 -37.37
C ALA A 159 -11.16 49.42 -38.64
N LYS A 160 -10.52 48.25 -38.85
CA LYS A 160 -10.22 47.67 -40.18
C LYS A 160 -9.68 46.23 -40.04
N THR A 161 -10.58 45.27 -40.21
CA THR A 161 -10.58 44.27 -41.28
C THR A 161 -9.25 43.63 -41.74
N LYS A 162 -9.26 42.29 -41.69
CA LYS A 162 -8.63 41.26 -42.56
C LYS A 162 -7.27 40.65 -42.18
N ARG A 163 -7.37 39.33 -41.93
CA ARG A 163 -6.69 38.23 -42.65
C ARG A 163 -5.34 37.74 -42.10
N ALA A 164 -5.37 36.60 -41.41
CA ALA A 164 -4.32 35.56 -41.45
C ALA A 164 -4.36 34.85 -42.83
N PRO A 165 -3.45 33.92 -43.23
CA PRO A 165 -2.32 33.27 -42.52
C PRO A 165 -1.05 33.04 -43.42
N SER A 166 0.03 32.46 -42.86
CA SER A 166 1.01 31.54 -43.54
C SER A 166 2.27 31.37 -42.66
N THR A 167 2.59 30.20 -42.08
CA THR A 167 3.51 29.13 -42.61
C THR A 167 4.89 29.69 -42.99
N GLU A 168 6.07 29.22 -42.56
CA GLU A 168 6.56 27.87 -42.19
C GLU A 168 8.05 28.00 -41.68
N PRO A 169 9.01 27.03 -41.72
CA PRO A 169 9.57 26.30 -40.56
C PRO A 169 11.14 26.31 -40.45
N GLU A 170 11.71 25.32 -39.74
CA GLU A 170 13.14 24.88 -39.68
C GLU A 170 14.10 25.72 -38.81
N LYS A 171 15.13 25.22 -38.13
CA LYS A 171 15.77 23.91 -37.86
C LYS A 171 16.67 24.18 -36.63
N GLY A 172 16.63 23.35 -35.58
CA GLY A 172 17.73 22.42 -35.25
C GLY A 172 19.01 23.08 -34.72
N SER A 173 19.40 22.82 -33.45
CA SER A 173 20.75 22.33 -33.08
C SER A 173 20.92 22.18 -31.55
N THR A 174 21.12 20.93 -31.12
CA THR A 174 22.12 20.44 -30.16
C THR A 174 22.33 21.10 -28.78
N VAL A 175 22.12 20.24 -27.76
CA VAL A 175 22.43 20.31 -26.32
C VAL A 175 23.94 20.52 -26.05
N PRO A 176 24.35 21.00 -24.86
CA PRO A 176 25.02 20.05 -23.96
C PRO A 176 24.64 20.16 -22.47
N ALA A 177 24.78 19.01 -21.82
CA ALA A 177 24.54 18.69 -20.43
C ALA A 177 25.27 19.61 -19.42
N LYS A 178 24.61 19.87 -18.28
CA LYS A 178 25.27 20.22 -17.01
C LYS A 178 24.79 19.27 -15.91
N THR A 179 25.79 18.66 -15.29
CA THR A 179 25.76 17.66 -14.23
C THR A 179 25.26 18.22 -12.88
N PRO A 180 24.78 17.34 -11.97
CA PRO A 180 24.12 17.70 -10.72
C PRO A 180 25.09 18.13 -9.62
N LYS A 181 24.74 19.18 -8.85
CA LYS A 181 25.47 19.62 -7.65
C LYS A 181 25.11 18.73 -6.43
N PRO A 182 26.07 18.33 -5.59
CA PRO A 182 25.80 17.52 -4.40
C PRO A 182 25.28 18.39 -3.24
N LYS A 183 24.13 18.00 -2.64
CA LYS A 183 23.64 18.60 -1.38
C LYS A 183 24.36 17.94 -0.20
N LYS A 184 25.18 18.75 0.50
CA LYS A 184 25.76 18.45 1.81
C LYS A 184 24.66 18.19 2.85
N GLY A 185 24.95 17.28 3.77
CA GLY A 185 24.02 16.67 4.72
C GLY A 185 23.35 17.62 5.71
N PHE A 186 22.12 17.26 6.06
CA PHE A 186 21.23 17.91 7.03
C PHE A 186 20.86 16.94 8.18
N LEU A 187 21.79 16.06 8.58
CA LEU A 187 21.63 15.15 9.72
C LEU A 187 22.65 15.46 10.82
N ALA A 188 22.58 16.66 11.38
CA ALA A 188 23.34 17.01 12.59
C ALA A 188 22.57 18.05 13.42
N ARG A 189 21.33 17.72 13.88
CA ARG A 189 20.66 18.52 14.90
C ARG A 189 19.46 17.89 15.63
N ILE A 190 19.43 16.57 15.88
CA ILE A 190 18.39 15.96 16.74
C ILE A 190 18.94 14.97 17.77
N PHE A 191 20.24 15.03 18.13
CA PHE A 191 20.71 14.41 19.38
C PHE A 191 21.83 15.27 19.97
N GLY A 192 21.41 16.26 20.75
CA GLY A 192 22.19 17.02 21.70
C GLY A 192 21.29 17.28 22.89
#